data_AF-A0A2N7VKF9-F1
#
_entry.id   AF-A0A2N7VKF9-F1
#
_cell.length_a   1.000
_cell.length_b   1.000
_cell.length_c   1.000
_cell.angle_alpha   90.00
_cell.angle_beta   90.00
_cell.angle_gamma   90.00
#
_symmetry.space_group_name_H-M   'P 1'
#
loop_
_entity.id
_entity.type
_entity.pdbx_description
1 polymer ?
#
loop_
_entity_poly.entity_id
_entity_poly.type
_entity_poly.pdbx_seq_one_letter_code
_entity_poly.pdbx_strand_id
1 'polypeptide(L)'
;MDFLEFTFAESRESNDHEVRPLATGIDILKSLRPGDLGLDPPEFFRQPELWAGGKLLIGRCSCGVVGCGDQFVDVEMFSDQVAWRLAQGGRVVFNKKQYEAALEQGAASTTWESLERTAERLVSGLDFSKRAERGYVFQWASARVTKEQITLSFGVGERQEMIDVGWNHRDPEDARNSVLAWIAADVNPLCP
;
A
#
# COMPACT_ATOMS: atom_id res chain seq x y z
N MET A 1 -10.90 1.85 -27.15
CA MET A 1 -9.89 1.60 -26.10
C MET A 1 -10.39 2.28 -24.86
N ASP A 2 -10.24 1.61 -23.73
CA ASP A 2 -10.64 2.11 -22.44
C ASP A 2 -9.56 3.02 -21.84
N PHE A 3 -9.97 3.85 -20.89
CA PHE A 3 -9.07 4.68 -20.09
C PHE A 3 -9.00 4.12 -18.67
N LEU A 4 -7.78 3.89 -18.17
CA LEU A 4 -7.57 3.45 -16.80
C LEU A 4 -7.47 4.68 -15.89
N GLU A 5 -8.25 4.67 -14.82
CA GLU A 5 -8.17 5.65 -13.74
C GLU A 5 -8.20 4.91 -12.40
N PHE A 6 -7.71 5.55 -11.35
CA PHE A 6 -7.76 5.03 -9.99
C PHE A 6 -8.51 6.00 -9.09
N THR A 7 -9.47 5.49 -8.34
CA THR A 7 -10.03 6.21 -7.20
C THR A 7 -9.59 5.55 -5.90
N PHE A 8 -9.57 6.35 -4.84
CA PHE A 8 -9.13 5.95 -3.53
C PHE A 8 -10.24 6.24 -2.53
N ALA A 9 -10.50 5.31 -1.63
CA ALA A 9 -11.48 5.49 -0.57
C ALA A 9 -10.95 4.92 0.75
N GLU A 10 -11.41 5.48 1.87
CA GLU A 10 -11.26 4.83 3.17
C GLU A 10 -12.14 3.58 3.21
N SER A 11 -11.58 2.44 3.61
CA SER A 11 -12.36 1.27 4.01
C SER A 11 -12.41 1.23 5.53
N ARG A 12 -13.59 1.57 6.08
CA ARG A 12 -13.80 1.56 7.54
C ARG A 12 -13.78 0.15 8.09
N GLU A 13 -14.19 -0.81 7.29
CA GLU A 13 -14.27 -2.23 7.63
C GLU A 13 -12.88 -2.83 7.90
N SER A 14 -11.87 -2.46 7.11
CA SER A 14 -10.48 -2.89 7.29
C SER A 14 -9.57 -1.84 7.94
N ASN A 15 -10.10 -0.67 8.32
CA ASN A 15 -9.36 0.45 8.90
C ASN A 15 -8.14 0.85 8.04
N ASP A 16 -8.28 0.77 6.72
CA ASP A 16 -7.25 1.12 5.74
C ASP A 16 -7.86 1.90 4.57
N HIS A 17 -7.12 2.03 3.47
CA HIS A 17 -7.61 2.63 2.24
C HIS A 17 -7.73 1.54 1.17
N GLU A 18 -8.54 1.79 0.17
CA GLU A 18 -8.70 0.91 -0.98
C GLU A 18 -8.46 1.65 -2.29
N VAL A 19 -7.76 0.99 -3.21
CA VAL A 19 -7.66 1.38 -4.61
C VAL A 19 -8.82 0.76 -5.39
N ARG A 20 -9.49 1.58 -6.21
CA ARG A 20 -10.55 1.15 -7.13
C ARG A 20 -10.13 1.45 -8.57
N PRO A 21 -9.70 0.44 -9.34
CA PRO A 21 -9.42 0.60 -10.76
C PRO A 21 -10.71 0.82 -11.55
N LEU A 22 -10.74 1.89 -12.35
CA LEU A 22 -11.85 2.24 -13.23
C LEU A 22 -11.44 2.07 -14.70
N ALA A 23 -12.30 1.45 -15.49
CA ALA A 23 -12.18 1.38 -16.95
C ALA A 23 -13.25 2.26 -17.60
N THR A 24 -12.85 3.38 -18.18
CA THR A 24 -13.79 4.35 -18.79
C THR A 24 -14.89 4.76 -17.79
N GLY A 25 -14.49 5.00 -16.54
CA GLY A 25 -15.38 5.34 -15.43
C GLY A 25 -16.12 4.16 -14.78
N ILE A 26 -15.96 2.93 -15.26
CA ILE A 26 -16.61 1.74 -14.70
C ILE A 26 -15.68 1.06 -13.70
N ASP A 27 -16.14 0.91 -12.45
CA ASP A 27 -15.42 0.16 -11.42
C ASP A 27 -15.30 -1.32 -11.80
N ILE A 28 -14.06 -1.74 -12.05
CA ILE A 28 -13.72 -3.10 -12.50
C ILE A 28 -14.00 -4.10 -11.38
N LEU A 29 -13.60 -3.79 -10.15
CA LEU A 29 -13.75 -4.70 -9.01
C LEU A 29 -15.24 -4.94 -8.70
N LYS A 30 -16.05 -3.87 -8.72
CA LYS A 30 -17.50 -3.97 -8.50
C LYS A 30 -18.20 -4.83 -9.55
N SER A 31 -17.65 -4.87 -10.77
CA SER A 31 -18.16 -5.67 -11.88
C SER A 31 -17.83 -7.17 -11.73
N LEU A 32 -16.78 -7.52 -10.98
CA LEU A 32 -16.45 -8.92 -10.65
C LEU A 32 -17.35 -9.45 -9.52
N ARG A 33 -17.40 -8.72 -8.40
CA ARG A 33 -18.20 -9.09 -7.24
C ARG A 33 -18.58 -7.85 -6.42
N PRO A 34 -19.86 -7.48 -6.38
CA PRO A 34 -20.33 -6.40 -5.52
C PRO A 34 -20.03 -6.67 -4.05
N GLY A 35 -19.51 -5.66 -3.34
CA GLY A 35 -19.19 -5.73 -1.91
C GLY A 35 -17.74 -6.12 -1.60
N ASP A 36 -16.95 -6.51 -2.60
CA ASP A 36 -15.51 -6.71 -2.41
C ASP A 36 -14.77 -5.38 -2.23
N LEU A 37 -13.71 -5.44 -1.42
CA LEU A 37 -12.86 -4.32 -1.05
C LEU A 37 -11.63 -4.29 -1.95
N GLY A 38 -11.15 -3.09 -2.29
CA GLY A 38 -9.86 -2.93 -2.96
C GLY A 38 -8.69 -3.21 -2.02
N LEU A 39 -7.48 -3.07 -2.54
CA LEU A 39 -6.23 -3.22 -1.78
C LEU A 39 -5.73 -1.85 -1.28
N ASP A 40 -4.93 -1.86 -0.21
CA ASP A 40 -4.22 -0.67 0.25
C ASP A 40 -3.31 -0.12 -0.88
N PRO A 41 -3.24 1.20 -1.12
CA PRO A 41 -2.55 1.71 -2.32
C PRO A 41 -1.08 1.31 -2.46
N PRO A 42 -0.24 1.38 -1.41
CA PRO A 42 1.11 0.84 -1.45
C PRO A 42 1.19 -0.65 -1.80
N GLU A 43 0.22 -1.46 -1.35
CA GLU A 43 0.16 -2.90 -1.68
C GLU A 43 -0.24 -3.12 -3.13
N PHE A 44 -1.29 -2.40 -3.59
CA PHE A 44 -1.77 -2.50 -4.96
C PHE A 44 -0.66 -2.15 -5.97
N PHE A 45 -0.02 -0.99 -5.81
CA PHE A 45 0.96 -0.48 -6.78
C PHE A 45 2.33 -1.16 -6.70
N ARG A 46 2.62 -1.94 -5.66
CA ARG A 46 3.86 -2.74 -5.56
C ARG A 46 3.81 -4.02 -6.42
N GLN A 47 2.63 -4.46 -6.85
CA GLN A 47 2.49 -5.69 -7.62
C GLN A 47 3.22 -5.60 -8.97
N PRO A 48 4.21 -6.48 -9.24
CA PRO A 48 4.95 -6.45 -10.50
C PRO A 48 4.07 -6.77 -11.72
N GLU A 49 2.95 -7.46 -11.54
CA GLU A 49 2.00 -7.84 -12.59
C GLU A 49 1.36 -6.63 -13.26
N LEU A 50 1.31 -5.47 -12.60
CA LEU A 50 0.91 -4.19 -13.22
C LEU A 50 1.83 -3.83 -14.39
N TRP A 51 3.11 -4.20 -14.33
CA TRP A 51 4.12 -3.80 -15.32
C TRP A 51 4.56 -4.94 -16.23
N ALA A 52 4.66 -6.14 -15.66
CA ALA A 52 5.15 -7.33 -16.36
C ALA A 52 4.02 -8.15 -17.01
N GLY A 53 2.76 -7.90 -16.63
CA GLY A 53 1.66 -8.81 -16.90
C GLY A 53 1.66 -10.01 -15.95
N GLY A 54 0.61 -10.83 -16.04
CA GLY A 54 0.38 -11.96 -15.15
C GLY A 54 -0.90 -11.80 -14.33
N LYS A 55 -1.02 -12.56 -13.25
CA LYS A 55 -2.23 -12.61 -12.43
C LYS A 55 -2.20 -11.53 -11.35
N LEU A 56 -2.89 -10.43 -11.60
CA LEU A 56 -2.94 -9.26 -10.72
C LEU A 56 -4.07 -9.40 -9.68
N LEU A 57 -3.75 -9.21 -8.40
CA LEU A 57 -4.76 -9.09 -7.33
C LEU A 57 -5.34 -7.67 -7.37
N ILE A 58 -6.65 -7.54 -7.51
CA ILE A 58 -7.32 -6.23 -7.58
C ILE A 58 -8.32 -5.99 -6.45
N GLY A 59 -8.59 -7.01 -5.64
CA GLY A 59 -9.46 -6.87 -4.48
C GLY A 59 -9.50 -8.11 -3.61
N ARG A 60 -10.14 -7.97 -2.45
CA ARG A 60 -10.28 -8.98 -1.41
C ARG A 60 -11.74 -9.03 -0.95
N CYS A 61 -12.12 -10.11 -0.26
CA CYS A 61 -13.50 -10.23 0.22
C CYS A 61 -13.83 -9.14 1.25
N SER A 62 -15.12 -8.94 1.52
CA SER A 62 -15.60 -7.96 2.52
C SER A 62 -15.09 -8.21 3.95
N CYS A 63 -14.47 -9.37 4.19
CA CYS A 63 -13.71 -9.69 5.39
C CYS A 63 -12.44 -8.83 5.59
N GLY A 64 -11.92 -8.20 4.52
CA GLY A 64 -10.70 -7.37 4.56
C GLY A 64 -9.38 -8.15 4.62
N VAL A 65 -9.42 -9.49 4.68
CA VAL A 65 -8.22 -10.33 4.77
C VAL A 65 -7.76 -10.75 3.38
N VAL A 66 -6.55 -10.34 2.98
CA VAL A 66 -5.89 -10.84 1.77
C VAL A 66 -5.67 -12.35 1.87
N GLY A 67 -5.98 -13.08 0.80
CA GLY A 67 -5.98 -14.54 0.75
C GLY A 67 -7.34 -15.16 1.05
N CYS A 68 -8.31 -14.37 1.53
CA CYS A 68 -9.68 -14.81 1.75
C CYS A 68 -10.59 -14.24 0.66
N GLY A 69 -11.00 -15.08 -0.28
CA GLY A 69 -11.97 -14.69 -1.31
C GLY A 69 -11.46 -13.61 -2.29
N ASP A 70 -10.16 -13.55 -2.50
CA ASP A 70 -9.46 -12.61 -3.40
C ASP A 70 -10.03 -12.56 -4.82
N GLN A 71 -9.96 -11.36 -5.42
CA GLN A 71 -10.35 -11.09 -6.81
C GLN A 71 -9.13 -10.78 -7.67
N PHE A 72 -9.01 -11.48 -8.79
CA PHE A 72 -7.89 -11.36 -9.70
C PHE A 72 -8.34 -11.01 -11.12
N VAL A 73 -7.43 -10.40 -11.86
CA VAL A 73 -7.51 -10.25 -13.32
C VAL A 73 -6.21 -10.77 -13.94
N ASP A 74 -6.28 -11.31 -15.15
CA ASP A 74 -5.07 -11.64 -15.91
C ASP A 74 -4.68 -10.45 -16.80
N VAL A 75 -3.48 -9.91 -16.57
CA VAL A 75 -2.92 -8.77 -17.30
C VAL A 75 -2.05 -9.29 -18.44
N GLU A 76 -2.41 -8.91 -19.66
CA GLU A 76 -1.68 -9.26 -20.88
C GLU A 76 -1.01 -8.00 -21.45
N MET A 77 0.32 -8.04 -21.52
CA MET A 77 1.12 -6.95 -22.06
C MET A 77 1.40 -7.19 -23.55
N PHE A 78 0.98 -6.25 -24.41
CA PHE A 78 1.33 -6.24 -25.82
C PHE A 78 2.27 -5.06 -26.13
N SER A 79 2.64 -4.87 -27.40
CA SER A 79 3.54 -3.80 -27.82
C SER A 79 2.95 -2.40 -27.64
N ASP A 80 1.65 -2.24 -27.90
CA ASP A 80 0.95 -0.94 -27.94
C ASP A 80 -0.31 -0.89 -27.06
N GLN A 81 -0.71 -2.02 -26.47
CA GLN A 81 -1.89 -2.13 -25.63
C GLN A 81 -1.66 -3.05 -24.42
N VAL A 82 -2.51 -2.90 -23.42
CA VAL A 82 -2.59 -3.78 -22.24
C VAL A 82 -4.02 -4.26 -22.14
N ALA A 83 -4.22 -5.57 -21.97
CA ALA A 83 -5.55 -6.13 -21.78
C ALA A 83 -5.68 -6.74 -20.39
N TRP A 84 -6.75 -6.40 -19.68
CA TRP A 84 -7.14 -7.09 -18.45
C TRP A 84 -8.26 -8.06 -18.79
N ARG A 85 -8.02 -9.35 -18.56
CA ARG A 85 -9.03 -10.39 -18.65
C ARG A 85 -9.69 -10.55 -17.29
N LEU A 86 -10.97 -10.26 -17.27
CA LEU A 86 -11.82 -10.36 -16.10
C LEU A 86 -12.31 -11.81 -15.94
N ALA A 87 -12.66 -12.19 -14.72
CA ALA A 87 -13.42 -13.42 -14.52
C ALA A 87 -14.72 -13.38 -15.37
N GLN A 88 -15.22 -14.55 -15.77
CA GLN A 88 -16.44 -14.70 -16.58
C GLN A 88 -16.33 -14.20 -18.03
N GLY A 89 -15.10 -13.98 -18.53
CA GLY A 89 -14.84 -13.71 -19.95
C GLY A 89 -14.93 -12.23 -20.36
N GLY A 90 -15.11 -11.33 -19.40
CA GLY A 90 -14.98 -9.89 -19.64
C GLY A 90 -13.55 -9.52 -20.03
N ARG A 91 -13.39 -8.47 -20.83
CA ARG A 91 -12.08 -7.98 -21.26
C ARG A 91 -12.11 -6.46 -21.38
N VAL A 92 -11.10 -5.82 -20.79
CA VAL A 92 -10.86 -4.37 -20.90
C VAL A 92 -9.53 -4.16 -21.60
N VAL A 93 -9.45 -3.20 -22.52
CA VAL A 93 -8.22 -2.97 -23.32
C VAL A 93 -7.83 -1.51 -23.30
N PHE A 94 -6.64 -1.24 -22.79
CA PHE A 94 -6.05 0.08 -22.65
C PHE A 94 -4.98 0.31 -23.70
N ASN A 95 -4.81 1.56 -24.13
CA ASN A 95 -3.57 1.95 -24.78
C ASN A 95 -2.41 1.85 -23.77
N LYS A 96 -1.28 1.25 -24.17
CA LYS A 96 -0.18 0.98 -23.24
C LYS A 96 0.42 2.24 -22.61
N LYS A 97 0.61 3.31 -23.38
CA LYS A 97 1.18 4.56 -22.85
C LYS A 97 0.25 5.23 -21.84
N GLN A 98 -1.06 5.20 -22.09
CA GLN A 98 -2.05 5.76 -21.17
C GLN A 98 -2.18 4.91 -19.90
N TYR A 99 -2.09 3.59 -20.05
CA TYR A 99 -2.05 2.65 -18.93
C TYR A 99 -0.84 2.92 -18.02
N GLU A 100 0.36 2.96 -18.59
CA GLU A 100 1.61 3.24 -17.84
C GLU A 100 1.55 4.61 -17.15
N ALA A 101 1.09 5.66 -17.85
CA ALA A 101 0.91 6.98 -17.25
C ALA A 101 -0.09 6.98 -16.08
N ALA A 102 -1.20 6.24 -16.20
CA ALA A 102 -2.16 6.10 -15.11
C ALA A 102 -1.56 5.35 -13.91
N LEU A 103 -0.73 4.33 -14.14
CA LEU A 103 0.00 3.63 -13.08
C LEU A 103 0.96 4.55 -12.35
N GLU A 104 1.76 5.33 -13.08
CA GLU A 104 2.71 6.29 -12.49
C GLU A 104 1.97 7.35 -11.67
N GLN A 105 0.89 7.91 -12.23
CA GLN A 105 0.08 8.92 -11.55
C GLN A 105 -0.60 8.35 -10.30
N GLY A 106 -1.16 7.14 -10.39
CA GLY A 106 -1.80 6.46 -9.27
C GLY A 106 -0.82 6.14 -8.16
N ALA A 107 0.35 5.57 -8.50
CA ALA A 107 1.38 5.19 -7.55
C ALA A 107 2.04 6.39 -6.85
N ALA A 108 2.13 7.54 -7.53
CA ALA A 108 2.66 8.78 -6.97
C ALA A 108 1.61 9.60 -6.19
N SER A 109 0.33 9.24 -6.27
CA SER A 109 -0.73 10.00 -5.60
C SER A 109 -0.68 9.79 -4.09
N THR A 110 -0.62 10.89 -3.35
CA THR A 110 -0.76 10.93 -1.89
C THR A 110 -2.02 11.68 -1.45
N THR A 111 -2.92 12.02 -2.39
CA THR A 111 -4.12 12.83 -2.09
C THR A 111 -5.13 12.10 -1.21
N TRP A 112 -4.98 10.79 -1.08
CA TRP A 112 -5.82 9.92 -0.26
C TRP A 112 -5.27 9.75 1.16
N GLU A 113 -4.04 10.20 1.45
CA GLU A 113 -3.42 9.97 2.74
C GLU A 113 -4.05 10.86 3.83
N SER A 114 -4.47 10.23 4.94
CA SER A 114 -4.67 10.94 6.20
C SER A 114 -3.33 11.43 6.78
N LEU A 115 -3.38 12.19 7.88
CA LEU A 115 -2.15 12.60 8.59
C LEU A 115 -1.34 11.39 9.06
N GLU A 116 -2.02 10.37 9.58
CA GLU A 116 -1.42 9.11 10.01
C GLU A 116 -0.77 8.38 8.84
N ARG A 117 -1.44 8.28 7.68
CA ARG A 117 -0.88 7.62 6.48
C ARG A 117 0.31 8.38 5.91
N THR A 118 0.24 9.72 5.93
CA THR A 118 1.38 10.56 5.56
C THR A 118 2.57 10.30 6.48
N ALA A 119 2.35 10.22 7.80
CA ALA A 119 3.39 9.94 8.78
C ALA A 119 3.99 8.54 8.57
N GLU A 120 3.16 7.52 8.37
CA GLU A 120 3.57 6.15 8.07
C GLU A 120 4.46 6.08 6.81
N ARG A 121 4.08 6.76 5.72
CA ARG A 121 4.89 6.82 4.50
C ARG A 121 6.23 7.51 4.74
N LEU A 122 6.23 8.68 5.39
CA LEU A 122 7.45 9.44 5.67
C LEU A 122 8.43 8.65 6.53
N VAL A 123 7.93 7.95 7.55
CA VAL A 123 8.75 7.10 8.43
C VAL A 123 9.24 5.85 7.72
N SER A 124 8.39 5.20 6.91
CA SER A 124 8.78 4.00 6.15
C SER A 124 9.87 4.28 5.11
N GLY A 125 10.02 5.53 4.68
CA GLY A 125 11.10 5.97 3.79
C GLY A 125 12.42 6.31 4.48
N LEU A 126 12.54 6.14 5.79
CA LEU A 126 13.77 6.41 6.53
C LEU A 126 14.81 5.30 6.37
N ASP A 127 16.08 5.66 6.52
CA ASP A 127 17.18 4.69 6.55
C ASP A 127 17.38 4.12 7.96
N PHE A 128 17.05 2.83 8.11
CA PHE A 128 17.23 2.06 9.33
C PHE A 128 18.52 1.22 9.35
N SER A 129 19.45 1.44 8.41
CA SER A 129 20.70 0.67 8.25
C SER A 129 21.50 0.51 9.55
N LYS A 130 21.64 1.57 10.35
CA LYS A 130 22.31 1.51 11.67
C LYS A 130 21.68 0.53 12.66
N ARG A 131 20.37 0.31 12.57
CA ARG A 131 19.66 -0.69 13.37
C ARG A 131 19.83 -2.08 12.76
N ALA A 132 19.85 -2.19 11.43
CA ALA A 132 20.13 -3.44 10.72
C ALA A 132 21.51 -4.03 11.04
N GLU A 133 22.53 -3.19 11.26
CA GLU A 133 23.85 -3.62 11.77
C GLU A 133 23.76 -4.34 13.13
N ARG A 134 22.68 -4.14 13.90
CA ARG A 134 22.40 -4.78 15.19
C ARG A 134 21.40 -5.93 15.08
N GLY A 135 21.06 -6.36 13.87
CA GLY A 135 20.13 -7.46 13.60
C GLY A 135 18.66 -7.06 13.50
N TYR A 136 18.34 -5.76 13.47
CA TYR A 136 16.97 -5.26 13.30
C TYR A 136 16.61 -5.05 11.82
N VAL A 137 15.65 -5.80 11.30
CA VAL A 137 15.14 -5.63 9.93
C VAL A 137 13.81 -4.90 9.98
N PHE A 138 13.76 -3.66 9.53
CA PHE A 138 12.52 -2.89 9.47
C PHE A 138 11.47 -3.60 8.60
N GLN A 139 10.24 -3.70 9.11
CA GLN A 139 9.12 -4.37 8.43
C GLN A 139 8.03 -3.37 8.03
N TRP A 140 7.56 -2.55 8.96
CA TRP A 140 6.49 -1.58 8.73
C TRP A 140 6.45 -0.51 9.83
N ALA A 141 5.77 0.60 9.55
CA ALA A 141 5.40 1.62 10.53
C ALA A 141 3.88 1.85 10.53
N SER A 142 3.30 2.10 11.69
CA SER A 142 1.86 2.38 11.82
C SER A 142 1.59 3.46 12.87
N ALA A 143 0.85 4.49 12.50
CA ALA A 143 0.35 5.52 13.42
C ALA A 143 -1.08 5.23 13.90
N ARG A 144 -1.62 4.05 13.52
CA ARG A 144 -3.00 3.63 13.80
C ARG A 144 -3.10 2.54 14.87
N VAL A 145 -1.98 1.97 15.31
CA VAL A 145 -1.95 0.94 16.38
C VAL A 145 -2.16 1.57 17.75
N THR A 146 -1.32 2.56 18.09
CA THR A 146 -1.35 3.24 19.38
C THR A 146 -1.54 4.75 19.18
N LYS A 147 -2.46 5.32 19.94
CA LYS A 147 -2.76 6.76 19.90
C LYS A 147 -1.51 7.57 20.30
N GLU A 148 -1.29 8.72 19.65
CA GLU A 148 -0.17 9.63 19.94
C GLU A 148 1.23 9.04 19.68
N GLN A 149 1.30 7.91 18.97
CA GLN A 149 2.54 7.22 18.68
C GLN A 149 2.60 6.76 17.21
N ILE A 150 3.82 6.51 16.74
CA ILE A 150 4.11 5.72 15.55
C ILE A 150 4.83 4.45 16.01
N THR A 151 4.19 3.31 15.79
CA THR A 151 4.72 1.98 16.08
C THR A 151 5.59 1.54 14.92
N LEU A 152 6.85 1.25 15.21
CA LEU A 152 7.82 0.66 14.29
C LEU A 152 7.92 -0.82 14.55
N SER A 153 7.87 -1.64 13.50
CA SER A 153 8.07 -3.07 13.60
C SER A 153 9.38 -3.50 13.00
N PHE A 154 10.13 -4.29 13.74
CA PHE A 154 11.40 -4.87 13.32
C PHE A 154 11.40 -6.38 13.53
N GLY A 155 11.90 -7.12 12.54
CA GLY A 155 12.31 -8.50 12.72
C GLY A 155 13.68 -8.57 13.39
N VAL A 156 13.83 -9.41 14.42
CA VAL A 156 15.09 -9.68 15.13
C VAL A 156 15.24 -11.19 15.30
N GLY A 157 15.99 -11.82 14.39
CA GLY A 157 16.01 -13.28 14.28
C GLY A 157 14.63 -13.83 13.92
N GLU A 158 14.09 -14.72 14.76
CA GLU A 158 12.73 -15.28 14.61
C GLU A 158 11.65 -14.48 15.34
N ARG A 159 12.01 -13.38 16.01
CA ARG A 159 11.08 -12.55 16.80
C ARG A 159 10.74 -11.27 16.08
N GLN A 160 9.60 -10.69 16.44
CA GLN A 160 9.23 -9.33 16.09
C GLN A 160 9.34 -8.44 17.33
N GLU A 161 9.98 -7.29 17.18
CA GLU A 161 10.04 -6.24 18.19
C GLU A 161 9.26 -5.01 17.70
N MET A 162 8.43 -4.45 18.58
CA MET A 162 7.67 -3.23 18.33
C MET A 162 8.23 -2.10 19.17
N ILE A 163 8.41 -0.94 18.54
CA ILE A 163 8.97 0.25 19.18
C ILE A 163 8.04 1.41 18.91
N ASP A 164 7.50 1.98 19.98
CA ASP A 164 6.60 3.12 19.89
C ASP A 164 7.38 4.43 20.06
N VAL A 165 7.23 5.33 19.10
CA VAL A 165 7.82 6.67 19.12
C VAL A 165 6.70 7.69 19.17
N GLY A 166 6.74 8.61 20.15
CA GLY A 166 5.73 9.66 20.28
C GLY A 166 5.77 10.66 19.12
N TRP A 167 4.59 11.17 18.74
CA TRP A 167 4.46 12.29 17.81
C TRP A 167 3.19 13.11 18.09
N ASN A 168 3.11 14.31 17.53
CA ASN A 168 2.12 15.31 17.90
C ASN A 168 0.73 15.15 17.26
N HIS A 169 0.53 14.18 16.35
CA HIS A 169 -0.74 13.90 15.64
C HIS A 169 -1.32 15.08 14.83
N ARG A 170 -0.50 16.08 14.52
CA ARG A 170 -0.90 17.28 13.78
C ARG A 170 -0.04 17.51 12.55
N ASP A 171 1.23 17.15 12.64
CA ASP A 171 2.22 17.30 11.59
C ASP A 171 2.92 15.95 11.34
N PRO A 172 2.71 15.33 10.18
CA PRO A 172 3.39 14.08 9.80
C PRO A 172 4.92 14.17 9.85
N GLU A 173 5.51 15.35 9.65
CA GLU A 173 6.95 15.55 9.76
C GLU A 173 7.44 15.41 11.21
N ASP A 174 6.58 15.66 12.21
CA ASP A 174 6.93 15.45 13.61
C ASP A 174 7.19 13.96 13.90
N ALA A 175 6.36 13.05 13.33
CA ALA A 175 6.62 11.61 13.44
C ALA A 175 7.95 11.23 12.79
N ARG A 176 8.21 11.73 11.58
CA ARG A 176 9.47 11.50 10.87
C ARG A 176 10.68 11.99 11.67
N ASN A 177 10.61 13.21 12.20
CA ASN A 177 11.69 13.80 12.98
C ASN A 177 11.92 13.08 14.31
N SER A 178 10.84 12.67 15.00
CA SER A 178 10.93 11.89 16.23
C SER A 178 11.58 10.52 15.99
N VAL A 179 11.24 9.84 14.88
CA VAL A 179 11.88 8.58 14.50
C VAL A 179 13.33 8.80 14.10
N LEU A 180 13.67 9.86 13.36
CA LEU A 180 15.06 10.21 13.05
C LEU A 180 15.89 10.45 14.32
N ALA A 181 15.34 11.17 15.30
CA ALA A 181 15.97 11.37 16.59
C ALA A 181 16.17 10.05 17.33
N TRP A 182 15.19 9.13 17.28
CA TRP A 182 15.31 7.79 17.83
C TRP A 182 16.37 6.94 17.11
N ILE A 183 16.48 7.02 15.77
CA ILE A 183 17.53 6.32 15.00
C ILE A 183 18.91 6.85 15.39
N ALA A 184 19.05 8.17 15.55
CA ALA A 184 20.30 8.83 15.89
C ALA A 184 20.71 8.61 17.35
N ALA A 185 19.74 8.50 18.26
CA ALA A 185 19.98 8.16 19.64
C ALA A 185 20.55 6.75 19.69
N ASP A 186 21.78 6.64 20.19
CA ASP A 186 22.46 5.37 20.44
C ASP A 186 21.85 4.69 21.67
N VAL A 187 20.56 4.41 21.61
CA VAL A 187 19.83 3.74 22.68
C VAL A 187 20.21 2.28 22.57
N ASN A 188 21.10 1.89 23.47
CA ASN A 188 21.35 0.51 23.83
C ASN A 188 20.01 -0.08 24.33
N PRO A 189 19.43 -1.13 23.73
CA PRO A 189 18.20 -1.74 24.24
C PRO A 189 18.39 -2.46 25.58
N LEU A 190 19.54 -2.30 26.22
CA LEU A 190 19.91 -2.99 27.46
C LEU A 190 20.10 -1.98 28.58
N CYS A 191 19.05 -1.79 29.38
CA CYS A 191 19.07 -2.02 30.83
C CYS A 191 17.81 -1.45 31.53
N PRO A 192 17.28 -2.08 32.59
CA PRO A 192 17.39 -3.47 33.05
C PRO A 192 16.11 -4.30 32.85
#